data_AF-A0A9P4TST5-F1
#
_entry.id   AF-A0A9P4TST5-F1
#
_cell.length_a   1.000
_cell.length_b   1.000
_cell.length_c   1.000
_cell.angle_alpha   90.00
_cell.angle_beta   90.00
_cell.angle_gamma   90.00
#
_symmetry.space_group_name_H-M   'P 1'
#
loop_
_entity.id
_entity.type
_entity.pdbx_description
1 polymer ?
#
loop_
_entity_poly.entity_id
_entity_poly.type
_entity_poly.pdbx_seq_one_letter_code
_entity_poly.pdbx_strand_id
1 'polypeptide(L)'
;MPATSNKPSRAFDAPLAPKKERKVKTRKSGNLEQTEEPAGLEPDLAPHLQRFIIKVHRRYYDVIPALYVIPGAAAPNEIHWRDFRDFMGHISFSYERPTGSVWRFIPDPQQCDGHRHFLIVHDTHGGNSLVMWNARDIGDRLERHYGWTSDTFVEKQ
;
A
#
# COMPACT_ATOMS: atom_id res chain seq x y z
N MET A 1 -70.62 -23.94 35.08
CA MET A 1 -69.93 -23.62 33.81
C MET A 1 -69.33 -22.21 33.93
N PRO A 2 -68.11 -21.97 33.44
CA PRO A 2 -66.78 -22.09 34.07
C PRO A 2 -66.39 -20.86 34.95
N ALA A 3 -65.71 -20.97 36.09
CA ALA A 3 -64.33 -21.40 36.41
C ALA A 3 -63.28 -20.26 36.35
N THR A 4 -62.78 -19.91 37.54
CA THR A 4 -61.66 -19.00 37.82
C THR A 4 -60.33 -19.65 37.42
N SER A 5 -59.34 -18.88 36.97
CA SER A 5 -57.97 -19.39 36.81
C SER A 5 -56.89 -18.31 36.97
N ASN A 6 -55.77 -18.82 37.46
CA ASN A 6 -54.60 -18.23 38.08
C ASN A 6 -53.63 -17.55 37.09
N LYS A 7 -52.86 -16.57 37.56
CA LYS A 7 -51.53 -16.17 37.02
C LYS A 7 -50.46 -17.20 37.47
N PRO A 8 -49.15 -17.06 37.16
CA PRO A 8 -48.45 -16.62 35.94
C PRO A 8 -47.31 -17.61 35.56
N SER A 9 -46.75 -17.54 34.33
CA SER A 9 -45.33 -17.90 34.04
C SER A 9 -45.00 -17.79 32.56
N ARG A 10 -44.04 -16.91 32.22
CA ARG A 10 -42.77 -17.28 31.56
C ARG A 10 -41.96 -16.02 31.29
N ALA A 11 -40.85 -15.90 32.02
CA ALA A 11 -39.74 -15.05 31.62
C ALA A 11 -39.22 -15.57 30.27
N PHE A 12 -39.04 -14.67 29.31
CA PHE A 12 -38.28 -14.97 28.10
C PHE A 12 -36.80 -14.77 28.43
N ASP A 13 -36.08 -15.89 28.49
CA ASP A 13 -34.61 -15.94 28.48
C ASP A 13 -34.10 -15.21 27.23
N ALA A 14 -33.39 -14.10 27.45
CA ALA A 14 -32.65 -13.41 26.42
C ALA A 14 -31.24 -14.02 26.31
N PRO A 15 -30.79 -14.48 25.13
CA PRO A 15 -29.43 -14.98 24.97
C PRO A 15 -28.41 -13.86 25.05
N LEU A 16 -27.34 -14.12 25.82
CA LEU A 16 -26.23 -13.24 26.11
C LEU A 16 -25.55 -12.70 24.85
N ALA A 17 -25.40 -11.38 24.78
CA ALA A 17 -24.55 -10.69 23.82
C ALA A 17 -23.06 -11.03 24.06
N PRO A 18 -22.25 -11.26 23.01
CA PRO A 18 -20.82 -11.55 23.16
C PRO A 18 -20.02 -10.31 23.61
N LYS A 19 -19.17 -10.54 24.60
CA LYS A 19 -18.28 -9.59 25.28
C LYS A 19 -17.34 -8.88 24.30
N LYS A 20 -17.30 -7.54 24.37
CA LYS A 20 -16.29 -6.69 23.74
C LYS A 20 -14.94 -6.85 24.46
N GLU A 21 -13.99 -7.54 23.84
CA GLU A 21 -12.59 -7.52 24.28
C GLU A 21 -11.91 -6.22 23.83
N ARG A 22 -11.61 -5.35 24.80
CA ARG A 22 -10.76 -4.17 24.61
C ARG A 22 -9.31 -4.63 24.46
N LYS A 23 -8.78 -4.60 23.24
CA LYS A 23 -7.32 -4.66 23.03
C LYS A 23 -6.69 -3.37 23.55
N VAL A 24 -6.10 -3.44 24.73
CA VAL A 24 -5.27 -2.37 25.32
C VAL A 24 -4.03 -2.22 24.45
N LYS A 25 -3.84 -1.03 23.88
CA LYS A 25 -2.64 -0.63 23.15
C LYS A 25 -1.62 -0.14 24.17
N THR A 26 -0.69 -1.01 24.58
CA THR A 26 0.43 -0.66 25.46
C THR A 26 1.41 0.23 24.70
N ARG A 27 1.39 1.54 24.98
CA ARG A 27 2.46 2.48 24.63
C ARG A 27 3.60 2.27 25.63
N LYS A 28 4.77 1.80 25.17
CA LYS A 28 6.00 1.87 25.95
C LYS A 28 6.70 3.19 25.60
N SER A 29 6.55 4.19 26.47
CA SER A 29 7.50 5.30 26.56
C SER A 29 8.83 4.74 27.05
N GLY A 30 9.91 5.03 26.33
CA GLY A 30 11.28 4.73 26.70
C GLY A 30 12.11 5.99 26.54
N ASN A 31 12.75 6.38 27.64
CA ASN A 31 13.44 7.61 27.99
C ASN A 31 14.37 8.22 26.93
N LEU A 32 14.40 9.56 26.89
CA LEU A 32 15.41 10.39 26.23
C LEU A 32 16.55 10.63 27.24
N GLU A 33 17.77 10.19 26.93
CA GLU A 33 19.00 10.78 27.49
C GLU A 33 20.00 11.01 26.34
N GLN A 34 20.17 12.29 26.00
CA GLN A 34 21.36 12.94 25.42
C GLN A 34 22.56 12.72 26.37
N THR A 35 23.85 12.77 26.03
CA THR A 35 24.66 13.18 24.88
C THR A 35 26.08 12.70 25.21
N GLU A 36 26.81 12.14 24.27
CA GLU A 36 28.28 12.29 24.22
C GLU A 36 28.71 12.62 22.78
N GLU A 37 29.67 13.53 22.70
CA GLU A 37 30.10 14.36 21.56
C GLU A 37 31.02 13.63 20.53
N PRO A 38 31.36 14.27 19.39
CA PRO A 38 31.61 13.60 18.12
C PRO A 38 33.05 13.13 17.93
N ALA A 39 33.22 11.93 17.40
CA ALA A 39 34.47 11.50 16.78
C ALA A 39 34.20 11.24 15.29
N GLY A 40 34.91 12.00 14.46
CA GLY A 40 34.72 12.05 13.01
C GLY A 40 34.78 10.69 12.34
N LEU A 41 33.76 10.43 11.53
CA LEU A 41 33.82 9.49 10.43
C LEU A 41 33.37 10.29 9.21
N GLU A 42 34.33 10.69 8.39
CA GLU A 42 34.02 11.13 7.03
C GLU A 42 33.23 10.01 6.36
N PRO A 43 32.04 10.27 5.78
CA PRO A 43 31.44 9.29 4.91
C PRO A 43 32.27 9.26 3.63
N ASP A 44 33.15 8.27 3.57
CA ASP A 44 33.69 7.71 2.35
C ASP A 44 32.58 7.73 1.29
N LEU A 45 32.76 8.56 0.26
CA LEU A 45 31.87 8.69 -0.88
C LEU A 45 31.88 7.35 -1.62
N ALA A 46 31.08 6.39 -1.15
CA ALA A 46 30.99 5.05 -1.71
C ALA A 46 30.59 5.15 -3.19
N PRO A 47 31.50 4.84 -4.14
CA PRO A 47 31.21 4.88 -5.56
C PRO A 47 30.86 3.45 -5.98
N HIS A 48 29.60 3.00 -5.82
CA HIS A 48 29.02 1.82 -6.53
C HIS A 48 27.58 1.44 -6.10
N LEU A 49 26.71 2.38 -5.71
CA LEU A 49 25.28 2.08 -5.81
C LEU A 49 24.91 2.09 -7.29
N GLN A 50 25.08 0.95 -7.95
CA GLN A 50 24.61 0.71 -9.30
C GLN A 50 23.09 0.93 -9.27
N ARG A 51 22.68 2.15 -9.66
CA ARG A 51 21.28 2.57 -9.54
C ARG A 51 20.45 1.58 -10.35
N PHE A 52 19.52 0.91 -9.68
CA PHE A 52 18.56 0.05 -10.35
C PHE A 52 17.66 0.95 -11.21
N ILE A 53 17.73 0.79 -12.53
CA ILE A 53 16.99 1.62 -13.49
C ILE A 53 15.99 0.75 -14.24
N ILE A 54 14.72 1.13 -14.16
CA ILE A 54 13.62 0.54 -14.92
C ILE A 54 13.29 1.46 -16.09
N LYS A 55 13.44 0.93 -17.30
CA LYS A 55 12.98 1.61 -18.52
C LYS A 55 11.48 1.44 -18.64
N VAL A 56 10.73 2.54 -18.79
CA VAL A 56 9.26 2.54 -18.89
C VAL A 56 8.85 3.15 -20.22
N HIS A 57 7.95 2.48 -20.94
CA HIS A 57 7.42 3.02 -22.21
C HIS A 57 6.69 4.36 -22.00
N ARG A 58 6.87 5.32 -22.92
CA ARG A 58 6.29 6.68 -22.86
C ARG A 58 4.81 6.72 -22.44
N ARG A 59 3.99 5.83 -23.00
CA ARG A 59 2.55 5.74 -22.70
C ARG A 59 2.25 5.59 -21.20
N TYR A 60 3.14 4.97 -20.43
CA TYR A 60 2.96 4.71 -19.01
C TYR A 60 3.77 5.66 -18.12
N TYR A 61 4.53 6.58 -18.72
CA TYR A 61 5.40 7.49 -17.98
C TYR A 61 4.60 8.48 -17.13
N ASP A 62 3.39 8.85 -17.58
CA ASP A 62 2.46 9.72 -16.84
C ASP A 62 1.95 9.11 -15.51
N VAL A 63 2.14 7.80 -15.31
CA VAL A 63 1.83 7.12 -14.03
C VAL A 63 2.82 7.51 -12.94
N ILE A 64 4.08 7.79 -13.30
CA ILE A 64 5.17 8.03 -12.33
C ILE A 64 4.92 9.32 -11.53
N PRO A 65 4.57 10.48 -12.13
CA PRO A 65 4.21 11.67 -11.38
C PRO A 65 2.99 11.50 -10.45
N ALA A 66 2.10 10.54 -10.76
CA ALA A 66 0.97 10.19 -9.89
C ALA A 66 1.41 9.39 -8.66
N LEU A 67 2.42 8.52 -8.81
CA LEU A 67 3.00 7.71 -7.73
C LEU A 67 3.94 8.53 -6.84
N TYR A 68 4.89 9.28 -7.42
CA TYR A 68 5.92 10.02 -6.68
C TYR A 68 5.84 11.54 -6.83
N VAL A 69 6.08 12.28 -5.74
CA VAL A 69 6.06 13.74 -5.79
C VAL A 69 7.35 14.20 -6.47
N ILE A 70 7.22 14.75 -7.69
CA ILE A 70 8.36 15.21 -8.49
C ILE A 70 8.35 16.75 -8.49
N PRO A 71 9.36 17.41 -7.90
CA PRO A 71 9.47 18.86 -7.91
C PRO A 71 9.47 19.40 -9.35
N GLY A 72 8.58 20.35 -9.64
CA GLY A 72 8.48 20.98 -10.96
C GLY A 72 7.69 20.19 -12.01
N ALA A 73 7.21 18.98 -11.71
CA ALA A 73 6.32 18.24 -12.59
C ALA A 73 4.87 18.31 -12.08
N ALA A 74 3.91 18.48 -13.00
CA ALA A 74 2.50 18.36 -12.68
C ALA A 74 2.14 16.89 -12.53
N ALA A 75 1.49 16.53 -11.41
CA ALA A 75 0.92 15.20 -11.21
C ALA A 75 -0.54 15.18 -11.67
N PRO A 76 -0.97 14.16 -12.42
CA PRO A 76 -2.39 14.01 -12.74
C PRO A 76 -3.18 13.72 -11.46
N ASN A 77 -4.38 14.29 -11.34
CA ASN A 77 -5.25 14.06 -10.19
C ASN A 77 -5.85 12.64 -10.18
N GLU A 78 -5.98 12.04 -11.37
CA GLU A 78 -6.42 10.66 -11.57
C GLU A 78 -5.70 10.05 -12.76
N ILE A 79 -5.42 8.75 -12.71
CA ILE A 79 -4.87 7.98 -13.83
C ILE A 79 -5.80 6.85 -14.21
N HIS A 80 -5.87 6.45 -15.48
CA HIS A 80 -6.70 5.31 -15.86
C HIS A 80 -6.21 4.02 -15.19
N TRP A 81 -7.12 3.26 -14.61
CA TRP A 81 -6.81 2.00 -13.93
C TRP A 81 -6.09 1.00 -14.85
N ARG A 82 -6.50 0.96 -16.13
CA ARG A 82 -5.83 0.13 -17.14
C ARG A 82 -4.36 0.53 -17.32
N ASP A 83 -4.08 1.83 -17.43
CA ASP A 83 -2.71 2.30 -17.63
C ASP A 83 -1.84 2.02 -16.40
N PHE A 84 -2.39 2.14 -15.18
CA PHE A 84 -1.70 1.70 -13.96
C PHE A 84 -1.38 0.20 -13.96
N ARG A 85 -2.36 -0.64 -14.31
CA ARG A 85 -2.17 -2.09 -14.33
C ARG A 85 -1.16 -2.53 -15.40
N ASP A 86 -1.24 -1.93 -16.58
CA ASP A 86 -0.31 -2.21 -17.68
C ASP A 86 1.10 -1.67 -17.36
N PHE A 87 1.20 -0.53 -16.64
CA PHE A 87 2.45 -0.04 -16.05
C PHE A 87 3.08 -1.04 -15.08
N MET A 88 2.31 -1.57 -14.12
CA MET A 88 2.79 -2.60 -13.18
C MET A 88 3.29 -3.84 -13.94
N GLY A 89 2.58 -4.24 -15.00
CA GLY A 89 3.02 -5.28 -15.92
C GLY A 89 4.37 -5.00 -16.58
N HIS A 90 4.58 -3.75 -17.03
CA HIS A 90 5.80 -3.31 -17.68
C HIS A 90 7.01 -3.27 -16.73
N ILE A 91 6.79 -3.04 -15.43
CA ILE A 91 7.85 -3.04 -14.40
C ILE A 91 8.00 -4.42 -13.75
N SER A 92 7.63 -5.47 -14.48
CA SER A 92 7.85 -6.88 -14.14
C SER A 92 7.01 -7.42 -12.99
N PHE A 93 5.78 -6.89 -12.81
CA PHE A 93 4.77 -7.53 -11.98
C PHE A 93 3.79 -8.32 -12.84
N SER A 94 3.52 -9.54 -12.42
CA SER A 94 2.29 -10.21 -12.82
C SER A 94 1.12 -9.69 -11.98
N TYR A 95 -0.10 -9.80 -12.48
CA TYR A 95 -1.27 -9.39 -11.71
C TYR A 95 -2.41 -10.40 -11.85
N GLU A 96 -3.11 -10.63 -10.75
CA GLU A 96 -4.27 -11.50 -10.67
C GLU A 96 -5.41 -10.79 -9.93
N ARG A 97 -6.64 -11.27 -10.13
CA ARG A 97 -7.85 -10.75 -9.49
C ARG A 97 -8.46 -11.84 -8.61
N PRO A 98 -8.05 -11.97 -7.34
CA PRO A 98 -8.49 -13.07 -6.49
C PRO A 98 -10.00 -13.05 -6.23
N THR A 99 -10.55 -11.87 -5.90
CA THR A 99 -11.97 -11.71 -5.57
C THR A 99 -12.43 -10.27 -5.83
N GLY A 100 -13.65 -10.09 -6.35
CA GLY A 100 -14.32 -8.80 -6.37
C GLY A 100 -13.48 -7.70 -7.03
N SER A 101 -13.38 -6.52 -6.43
CA SER A 101 -12.53 -5.42 -6.91
C SER A 101 -11.08 -5.48 -6.39
N VAL A 102 -10.60 -6.62 -5.91
CA VAL A 102 -9.23 -6.73 -5.36
C VAL A 102 -8.28 -7.23 -6.45
N TRP A 103 -7.19 -6.50 -6.66
CA TRP A 103 -6.09 -6.91 -7.52
C TRP A 103 -4.85 -7.16 -6.69
N ARG A 104 -4.17 -8.27 -7.00
CA ARG A 104 -2.86 -8.61 -6.43
C ARG A 104 -1.81 -8.47 -7.51
N PHE A 105 -0.76 -7.70 -7.23
CA PHE A 105 0.41 -7.55 -8.07
C PHE A 105 1.57 -8.33 -7.46
N ILE A 106 2.12 -9.27 -8.20
CA ILE A 106 3.15 -10.21 -7.75
C ILE A 106 4.43 -9.91 -8.54
N PRO A 107 5.52 -9.49 -7.88
CA PRO A 107 6.77 -9.18 -8.56
C PRO A 107 7.39 -10.44 -9.17
N ASP A 108 8.07 -10.29 -10.30
CA ASP A 108 9.05 -11.26 -10.77
C ASP A 108 10.34 -11.10 -9.96
N PRO A 109 10.73 -12.07 -9.11
CA PRO A 109 11.92 -11.94 -8.27
C PRO A 109 13.21 -11.82 -9.07
N GLN A 110 13.26 -12.31 -10.31
CA GLN A 110 14.47 -12.21 -11.13
C GLN A 110 14.67 -10.81 -11.69
N GLN A 111 13.57 -10.10 -11.96
CA GLN A 111 13.60 -8.76 -12.54
C GLN A 111 13.53 -7.65 -11.48
N CYS A 112 13.00 -7.96 -10.30
CA CYS A 112 12.87 -7.04 -9.17
C CYS A 112 13.94 -7.31 -8.10
N ASP A 113 15.20 -7.54 -8.48
CA ASP A 113 16.35 -7.70 -7.55
C ASP A 113 16.11 -8.64 -6.35
N GLY A 114 15.44 -9.77 -6.58
CA GLY A 114 15.11 -10.76 -5.55
C GLY A 114 13.92 -10.42 -4.65
N HIS A 115 13.30 -9.23 -4.80
CA HIS A 115 12.12 -8.82 -4.03
C HIS A 115 10.90 -9.70 -4.34
N ARG A 116 10.13 -10.04 -3.30
CA ARG A 116 8.97 -10.97 -3.38
C ARG A 116 7.67 -10.38 -2.84
N HIS A 117 7.68 -9.12 -2.42
CA HIS A 117 6.59 -8.55 -1.63
C HIS A 117 5.42 -8.10 -2.53
N PHE A 118 4.36 -8.90 -2.61
CA PHE A 118 3.20 -8.55 -3.42
C PHE A 118 2.48 -7.28 -2.92
N LEU A 119 1.81 -6.58 -3.83
CA LEU A 119 0.92 -5.47 -3.50
C LEU A 119 -0.54 -5.89 -3.66
N ILE A 120 -1.40 -5.41 -2.77
CA ILE A 120 -2.85 -5.51 -2.91
C ILE A 120 -3.41 -4.11 -3.13
N VAL A 121 -4.14 -3.95 -4.22
CA VAL A 121 -4.79 -2.69 -4.59
C VAL A 121 -6.26 -2.96 -4.86
N HIS A 122 -7.12 -2.11 -4.31
CA HIS A 122 -8.54 -2.13 -4.63
C HIS A 122 -8.79 -1.32 -5.89
N ASP A 123 -9.41 -1.96 -6.87
CA ASP A 123 -10.03 -1.31 -8.01
C ASP A 123 -11.19 -0.44 -7.50
N THR A 124 -11.25 0.77 -8.03
CA THR A 124 -12.29 1.75 -7.75
C THR A 124 -13.56 1.28 -8.45
N HIS A 125 -14.41 0.56 -7.72
CA HIS A 125 -15.65 0.00 -8.26
C HIS A 125 -16.49 1.06 -9.02
N GLY A 126 -16.49 0.98 -10.36
CA GLY A 126 -17.22 1.89 -11.26
C GLY A 126 -16.45 3.11 -11.75
N GLY A 127 -15.30 3.44 -11.17
CA GLY A 127 -14.39 4.46 -11.67
C GLY A 127 -13.25 3.77 -12.40
N ASN A 128 -13.14 3.96 -13.71
CA ASN A 128 -12.02 3.44 -14.50
C ASN A 128 -10.69 4.17 -14.19
N SER A 129 -10.59 4.85 -13.03
CA SER A 129 -9.51 5.75 -12.66
C SER A 129 -9.04 5.56 -11.22
N LEU A 130 -7.73 5.53 -11.04
CA LEU A 130 -7.05 5.55 -9.75
C LEU A 130 -6.79 7.00 -9.35
N VAL A 131 -7.38 7.42 -8.24
CA VAL A 131 -7.24 8.78 -7.70
C VAL A 131 -5.83 9.00 -7.13
N MET A 132 -5.29 10.20 -7.24
CA MET A 132 -3.92 10.56 -6.87
C MET A 132 -3.52 10.07 -5.48
N TRP A 133 -4.35 10.26 -4.45
CA TRP A 133 -4.01 9.81 -3.08
C TRP A 133 -3.82 8.29 -2.97
N ASN A 134 -4.60 7.49 -3.71
CA ASN A 134 -4.38 6.04 -3.79
C ASN A 134 -3.10 5.71 -4.56
N ALA A 135 -2.80 6.45 -5.64
CA ALA A 135 -1.55 6.31 -6.36
C ALA A 135 -0.33 6.63 -5.47
N ARG A 136 -0.41 7.67 -4.63
CA ARG A 136 0.63 8.00 -3.64
C ARG A 136 0.87 6.86 -2.64
N ASP A 137 -0.20 6.31 -2.06
CA ASP A 137 -0.07 5.19 -1.13
C ASP A 137 0.60 3.97 -1.77
N ILE A 138 0.34 3.73 -3.06
CA ILE A 138 1.03 2.68 -3.83
C ILE A 138 2.50 3.03 -4.05
N GLY A 139 2.81 4.27 -4.45
CA GLY A 139 4.18 4.76 -4.60
C GLY A 139 5.00 4.57 -3.32
N ASP A 140 4.43 4.96 -2.17
CA ASP A 140 5.08 4.76 -0.87
C ASP A 140 5.30 3.27 -0.55
N ARG A 141 4.38 2.38 -0.95
CA ARG A 141 4.57 0.92 -0.76
C ARG A 141 5.68 0.39 -1.65
N LEU A 142 5.79 0.87 -2.88
CA LEU A 142 6.88 0.52 -3.78
C LEU A 142 8.22 1.00 -3.22
N GLU A 143 8.28 2.22 -2.70
CA GLU A 143 9.47 2.74 -2.05
C GLU A 143 9.86 1.90 -0.82
N ARG A 144 8.90 1.61 0.07
CA ARG A 144 9.19 0.83 1.30
C ARG A 144 9.66 -0.60 1.03
N HIS A 145 9.13 -1.26 0.00
CA HIS A 145 9.42 -2.68 -0.26
C HIS A 145 10.53 -2.93 -1.28
N TYR A 146 10.75 -1.98 -2.19
CA TYR A 146 11.67 -2.12 -3.32
C TYR A 146 12.72 -0.99 -3.39
N GLY A 147 12.60 0.06 -2.57
CA GLY A 147 13.47 1.23 -2.66
C GLY A 147 13.25 2.07 -3.91
N TRP A 148 12.14 1.86 -4.63
CA TRP A 148 11.88 2.54 -5.90
C TRP A 148 11.30 3.93 -5.68
N THR A 149 11.94 4.92 -6.27
CA THR A 149 11.52 6.33 -6.29
C THR A 149 11.29 6.79 -7.73
N SER A 150 10.93 8.06 -7.94
CA SER A 150 10.83 8.62 -9.29
C SER A 150 12.11 8.44 -10.13
N ASP A 151 13.29 8.47 -9.48
CA ASP A 151 14.59 8.34 -10.14
C ASP A 151 14.89 6.91 -10.62
N THR A 152 14.16 5.92 -10.11
CA THR A 152 14.26 4.52 -10.56
C THR A 152 13.73 4.37 -11.99
N PHE A 153 12.85 5.25 -12.44
CA PHE A 153 12.14 5.10 -13.71
C PHE A 153 12.65 6.07 -14.78
N VAL A 154 13.06 5.53 -15.93
CA VAL A 154 13.48 6.34 -17.09
C VAL A 154 12.56 6.07 -18.28
N GLU A 155 12.22 7.13 -19.01
CA GLU A 155 11.44 6.99 -20.23
C GLU A 155 12.24 6.21 -21.29
N LYS A 156 11.67 5.13 -21.80
CA LYS A 156 12.18 4.42 -22.96
C LYS A 156 11.72 5.15 -24.21
N GLN A 157 12.67 5.81 -24.88
CA GLN A 157 12.48 6.41 -26.20
C GLN A 157 12.12 5.37 -27.25
#